data_AF-A0A1H6LFX1-F1
#
_entry.id   AF-A0A1H6LFX1-F1
#
_cell.length_a   1.000
_cell.length_b   1.000
_cell.length_c   1.000
_cell.angle_alpha   90.00
_cell.angle_beta   90.00
_cell.angle_gamma   90.00
#
_symmetry.space_group_name_H-M   'P 1'
#
loop_
_entity.id
_entity.type
_entity.pdbx_description
1 polymer ?
#
loop_
_entity_poly.entity_id
_entity_poly.type
_entity_poly.pdbx_seq_one_letter_code
_entity_poly.pdbx_strand_id
1 'polypeptide(L)'
;MTDPARRVRHRGLGAYRDDAEELLSEPGDTATVFRGRARSLVMKCPDGCGETLVINLDPRAGKAWKIDDRGGATTLFPSVWRENGCESHFIVWRDRILWCDRFYEDNVEPPYDAGLAERVLQHLDDRSFKNAIEVADHMGEIPWEVLHCCRKLASAGRVEEGQGPLKQHFRRL
;
A
#
# COMPACT_ATOMS: atom_id res chain seq x y z
N MET A 1 10.16 15.91 19.26
CA MET A 1 9.45 15.32 18.11
C MET A 1 9.53 13.83 18.28
N THR A 2 8.40 13.14 18.31
CA THR A 2 8.35 11.67 18.43
C THR A 2 8.76 11.07 17.08
N ASP A 3 9.52 9.99 17.08
CA ASP A 3 9.88 9.30 15.83
C ASP A 3 8.61 8.80 15.12
N PRO A 4 8.57 8.87 13.78
CA PRO A 4 7.43 8.41 13.01
C PRO A 4 7.28 6.89 13.18
N ALA A 5 6.03 6.44 13.25
CA ALA A 5 5.71 5.02 13.23
C ALA A 5 6.23 4.38 11.94
N ARG A 6 6.88 3.22 12.12
CA ARG A 6 7.42 2.39 11.02
C ARG A 6 6.53 1.19 10.70
N ARG A 7 5.50 0.95 11.51
CA ARG A 7 4.59 -0.18 11.36
C ARG A 7 3.14 0.19 11.63
N VAL A 8 2.26 -0.52 10.93
CA VAL A 8 0.83 -0.59 11.22
C VAL A 8 0.57 -1.66 12.27
N ARG A 9 -0.39 -1.40 13.16
CA ARG A 9 -0.91 -2.38 14.11
C ARG A 9 -2.43 -2.36 14.03
N HIS A 10 -3.01 -3.38 13.41
CA HIS A 10 -4.46 -3.49 13.33
C HIS A 10 -5.04 -3.92 14.68
N ARG A 11 -5.93 -3.09 15.24
CA ARG A 11 -6.49 -3.23 16.59
C ARG A 11 -7.86 -3.89 16.61
N GLY A 12 -8.55 -3.93 15.47
CA GLY A 12 -9.84 -4.61 15.35
C GLY A 12 -10.86 -3.84 14.51
N LEU A 13 -12.13 -4.13 14.76
CA LEU A 13 -13.26 -3.62 14.00
C LEU A 13 -14.15 -2.74 14.88
N GLY A 14 -14.64 -1.63 14.32
CA GLY A 14 -15.70 -0.80 14.88
C GLY A 14 -16.90 -0.73 13.93
N ALA A 15 -18.13 -0.57 14.44
CA ALA A 15 -19.30 -0.42 13.58
C ALA A 15 -19.36 1.00 12.98
N TYR A 16 -18.92 1.98 13.75
CA TYR A 16 -18.82 3.39 13.40
C TYR A 16 -17.39 3.91 13.56
N ARG A 17 -17.17 5.14 13.12
CA ARG A 17 -15.86 5.79 13.20
C ARG A 17 -15.40 5.89 14.66
N ASP A 18 -16.27 6.35 15.54
CA ASP A 18 -15.91 6.60 16.95
C ASP A 18 -15.51 5.28 17.63
N ASP A 19 -16.27 4.20 17.42
CA ASP A 19 -15.91 2.85 17.90
C ASP A 19 -14.52 2.41 17.42
N ALA A 20 -14.18 2.68 16.16
CA ALA A 20 -12.88 2.31 15.60
C ALA A 20 -11.77 3.21 16.15
N GLU A 21 -12.05 4.50 16.38
CA GLU A 21 -11.11 5.47 16.92
C GLU A 21 -10.75 5.19 18.38
N GLU A 22 -11.70 4.69 19.19
CA GLU A 22 -11.46 4.24 20.57
C GLU A 22 -10.43 3.10 20.69
N LEU A 23 -10.24 2.31 19.62
CA LEU A 23 -9.25 1.22 19.59
C LEU A 23 -7.82 1.73 19.36
N LEU A 24 -7.62 3.00 19.05
CA LEU A 24 -6.34 3.54 18.61
C LEU A 24 -5.63 4.25 19.78
N SER A 25 -4.43 3.78 20.13
CA SER A 25 -3.65 4.38 21.20
C SER A 25 -2.38 5.07 20.67
N GLU A 26 -1.63 4.37 19.83
CA GLU A 26 -0.30 4.78 19.40
C GLU A 26 -0.27 5.17 17.91
N PRO A 27 0.64 6.06 17.45
CA PRO A 27 0.86 6.34 16.03
C PRO A 27 1.07 5.05 15.22
N GLY A 28 0.34 4.91 14.11
CA GLY A 28 0.34 3.69 13.28
C GLY A 28 -0.66 2.61 13.71
N ASP A 29 -1.36 2.78 14.84
CA ASP A 29 -2.51 1.94 15.15
C ASP A 29 -3.63 2.16 14.13
N THR A 30 -4.31 1.08 13.74
CA THR A 30 -5.42 1.12 12.79
C THR A 30 -6.61 0.29 13.26
N ALA A 31 -7.81 0.68 12.87
CA ALA A 31 -9.04 -0.07 13.07
C ALA A 31 -9.96 0.09 11.87
N THR A 32 -10.74 -0.94 11.56
CA THR A 32 -11.57 -0.96 10.34
C THR A 32 -13.01 -0.69 10.74
N VAL A 33 -13.63 0.31 10.12
CA VAL A 33 -15.07 0.50 10.20
C VAL A 33 -15.73 -0.55 9.32
N PHE A 34 -16.49 -1.46 9.92
CA PHE A 34 -17.11 -2.58 9.22
C PHE A 34 -18.62 -2.63 9.45
N ARG A 35 -19.39 -2.61 8.36
CA ARG A 35 -20.86 -2.73 8.36
C ARG A 35 -21.32 -3.58 7.19
N GLY A 36 -21.24 -4.91 7.35
CA GLY A 36 -21.42 -5.91 6.30
C GLY A 36 -20.35 -5.89 5.19
N ARG A 37 -19.48 -4.88 5.20
CA ARG A 37 -18.28 -4.69 4.38
C ARG A 37 -17.34 -3.71 5.06
N ALA A 38 -16.07 -3.72 4.69
CA ALA A 38 -15.14 -2.67 5.05
C ALA A 38 -15.60 -1.33 4.45
N ARG A 39 -15.72 -0.30 5.30
CA ARG A 39 -16.14 1.06 4.91
C ARG A 39 -14.95 1.99 4.85
N SER A 40 -14.12 1.96 5.88
CA SER A 40 -12.92 2.79 5.99
C SER A 40 -11.92 2.15 6.95
N LEU A 41 -10.64 2.45 6.76
CA LEU A 41 -9.60 2.22 7.76
C LEU A 41 -9.38 3.53 8.51
N VAL A 42 -9.54 3.50 9.83
CA VAL A 42 -9.22 4.61 10.73
C VAL A 42 -7.81 4.37 11.25
N MET A 43 -6.96 5.39 11.24
CA MET A 43 -5.54 5.28 11.60
C MET A 43 -5.10 6.45 12.46
N LYS A 44 -4.43 6.19 13.58
CA LYS A 44 -3.74 7.24 14.34
C LYS A 44 -2.53 7.68 13.53
N CYS A 45 -2.46 8.97 13.17
CA CYS A 45 -1.53 9.44 12.15
C CYS A 45 -0.09 9.00 12.47
N PRO A 46 0.58 8.28 11.56
CA PRO A 46 1.84 7.62 11.88
C PRO A 46 3.00 8.60 12.01
N ASP A 47 2.85 9.87 11.64
CA ASP A 47 3.89 10.88 11.88
C ASP A 47 3.92 11.40 13.33
N GLY A 48 2.94 11.01 14.16
CA GLY A 48 2.85 11.44 15.55
C GLY A 48 2.20 12.81 15.77
N CYS A 49 1.57 13.42 14.77
CA CYS A 49 0.88 14.72 14.95
C CYS A 49 -0.36 14.65 15.86
N GLY A 50 -0.82 13.45 16.22
CA GLY A 50 -1.95 13.22 17.13
C GLY A 50 -3.31 13.16 16.44
N GLU A 51 -3.40 13.54 15.16
CA GLU A 51 -4.63 13.43 14.38
C GLU A 51 -4.96 11.99 13.98
N THR A 52 -6.21 11.79 13.56
CA THR A 52 -6.71 10.50 13.07
C THR A 52 -7.05 10.62 11.58
N LEU A 53 -6.51 9.72 10.78
CA LEU A 53 -6.78 9.58 9.35
C LEU A 53 -7.98 8.65 9.14
N VAL A 54 -8.86 8.99 8.21
CA VAL A 54 -9.94 8.12 7.74
C VAL A 54 -9.72 7.82 6.27
N ILE A 55 -9.34 6.59 5.98
CA ILE A 55 -9.00 6.12 4.63
C ILE A 55 -10.21 5.38 4.08
N ASN A 56 -10.80 5.87 2.98
CA ASN A 56 -11.96 5.24 2.37
C ASN A 56 -11.60 3.87 1.78
N LEU A 57 -12.37 2.84 2.13
CA LEU A 57 -12.24 1.48 1.57
C LEU A 57 -13.46 1.08 0.73
N ASP A 58 -14.54 1.88 0.73
CA ASP A 58 -15.72 1.59 -0.08
C ASP A 58 -15.70 2.40 -1.40
N PRO A 59 -15.49 1.76 -2.56
CA PRO A 59 -15.49 2.45 -3.85
C PRO A 59 -16.84 3.10 -4.19
N ARG A 60 -17.94 2.70 -3.52
CA ARG A 60 -19.26 3.33 -3.70
C ARG A 60 -19.33 4.73 -3.10
N ALA A 61 -18.43 5.07 -2.18
CA ALA A 61 -18.37 6.37 -1.52
C ALA A 61 -17.39 7.34 -2.20
N GLY A 62 -16.65 6.90 -3.22
CA GLY A 62 -15.66 7.71 -3.94
C GLY A 62 -14.37 6.93 -4.20
N LYS A 63 -13.27 7.66 -4.44
CA LYS A 63 -11.93 7.05 -4.55
C LYS A 63 -11.64 6.24 -3.28
N ALA A 64 -11.22 5.00 -3.45
CA ALA A 64 -11.03 4.06 -2.35
C ALA A 64 -9.69 3.35 -2.49
N TRP A 65 -9.12 3.02 -1.34
CA TRP A 65 -7.94 2.17 -1.25
C TRP A 65 -8.37 0.71 -1.28
N LYS A 66 -7.58 -0.12 -1.97
CA LYS A 66 -7.63 -1.57 -1.82
C LYS A 66 -6.92 -1.93 -0.52
N ILE A 67 -7.56 -2.74 0.32
CA ILE A 67 -6.94 -3.34 1.51
C ILE A 67 -6.71 -4.84 1.25
N ASP A 68 -5.55 -5.34 1.65
CA ASP A 68 -5.21 -6.75 1.59
C ASP A 68 -4.54 -7.17 2.90
N ASP A 69 -5.11 -8.17 3.58
CA ASP A 69 -4.64 -8.67 4.89
C ASP A 69 -4.11 -10.12 4.78
N ARG A 70 -3.85 -10.62 3.57
CA ARG A 70 -3.35 -11.99 3.38
C ARG A 70 -2.00 -12.17 4.09
N GLY A 71 -1.77 -13.37 4.61
CA GLY A 71 -0.56 -13.64 5.39
C GLY A 71 -0.53 -12.93 6.76
N GLY A 72 -1.65 -12.36 7.19
CA GLY A 72 -1.80 -11.74 8.52
C GLY A 72 -1.16 -10.36 8.64
N ALA A 73 -0.90 -9.69 7.52
CA ALA A 73 -0.27 -8.37 7.49
C ALA A 73 -1.04 -7.42 6.57
N THR A 74 -1.35 -6.22 7.06
CA THR A 74 -2.15 -5.24 6.35
C THR A 74 -1.33 -4.55 5.26
N THR A 75 -1.93 -4.45 4.08
CA THR A 75 -1.42 -3.70 2.93
C THR A 75 -2.51 -2.78 2.40
N LEU A 76 -2.15 -1.53 2.12
CA LEU A 76 -3.03 -0.57 1.43
C LEU A 76 -2.45 -0.22 0.08
N PHE A 77 -3.30 -0.15 -0.93
CA PHE A 77 -2.93 0.32 -2.26
C PHE A 77 -3.95 1.35 -2.79
N PRO A 78 -3.52 2.49 -3.35
CA PRO A 78 -2.14 2.97 -3.54
C PRO A 78 -1.53 3.57 -2.25
N SER A 79 -0.52 4.45 -2.36
CA SER A 79 0.01 5.18 -1.20
C SER A 79 -1.08 6.05 -0.57
N VAL A 80 -0.92 6.33 0.72
CA VAL A 80 -1.77 7.27 1.46
C VAL A 80 -1.08 8.62 1.44
N TRP A 81 -1.73 9.63 0.88
CA TRP A 81 -1.26 11.00 0.89
C TRP A 81 -2.34 11.89 1.49
N ARG A 82 -1.99 12.57 2.58
CA ARG A 82 -2.84 13.58 3.21
C ARG A 82 -2.54 14.93 2.57
N GLU A 83 -3.52 15.54 1.92
CA GLU A 83 -3.34 16.85 1.26
C GLU A 83 -3.34 18.03 2.23
N ASN A 84 -3.89 17.86 3.43
CA ASN A 84 -4.05 18.92 4.43
C ASN A 84 -3.40 18.53 5.77
N GLY A 85 -3.17 19.51 6.64
CA GLY A 85 -2.65 19.30 7.99
C GLY A 85 -1.17 18.93 7.98
N CYS A 86 -0.83 17.75 8.50
CA CYS A 86 0.57 17.32 8.62
C CYS A 86 1.23 16.89 7.31
N GLU A 87 0.44 16.74 6.24
CA GLU A 87 0.90 16.37 4.90
C GLU A 87 1.69 15.06 4.84
N SER A 88 1.33 14.09 5.68
CA SER A 88 1.97 12.76 5.67
C SER A 88 1.71 12.01 4.36
N HIS A 89 2.78 11.42 3.81
CA HIS A 89 2.72 10.58 2.62
C HIS A 89 3.55 9.30 2.81
N PHE A 90 2.87 8.16 2.73
CA PHE A 90 3.45 6.86 3.02
C PHE A 90 2.72 5.72 2.29
N ILE A 91 3.39 4.59 2.18
CA ILE A 91 2.83 3.31 1.74
C ILE A 91 2.66 2.42 2.96
N VAL A 92 1.57 1.65 3.01
CA VAL A 92 1.40 0.54 3.95
C VAL A 92 1.56 -0.76 3.17
N TRP A 93 2.62 -1.52 3.43
CA TRP A 93 2.92 -2.78 2.75
C TRP A 93 3.40 -3.84 3.74
N ARG A 94 2.60 -4.90 3.93
CA ARG A 94 2.80 -5.96 4.93
C ARG A 94 3.14 -5.41 6.32
N ASP A 95 2.23 -4.61 6.87
CA ASP A 95 2.36 -3.85 8.12
C ASP A 95 3.49 -2.83 8.16
N ARG A 96 4.31 -2.68 7.12
CA ARG A 96 5.40 -1.70 7.11
C ARG A 96 4.90 -0.36 6.59
N ILE A 97 5.32 0.70 7.24
CA ILE A 97 5.09 2.07 6.78
C ILE A 97 6.36 2.53 6.07
N LEU A 98 6.27 2.67 4.75
CA LEU A 98 7.35 3.19 3.91
C LEU A 98 7.03 4.64 3.60
N TRP A 99 7.85 5.55 4.10
CA TRP A 99 7.63 6.98 3.93
C TRP A 99 8.16 7.49 2.59
N CYS A 100 7.41 8.38 1.94
CA CYS A 100 7.74 8.83 0.57
C CYS A 100 8.55 10.13 0.54
N ASP A 101 8.07 11.20 1.20
CA ASP A 101 8.65 12.55 1.05
C ASP A 101 9.58 12.95 2.20
N ARG A 102 9.31 12.47 3.41
CA ARG A 102 10.11 12.70 4.62
C ARG A 102 10.23 11.43 5.43
N PHE A 103 11.24 11.30 6.30
CA PHE A 103 11.49 10.11 7.11
C PHE A 103 11.89 8.85 6.32
N TYR A 104 12.29 8.96 5.06
CA TYR A 104 12.56 7.80 4.19
C TYR A 104 13.86 7.04 4.50
N GLU A 105 14.80 7.64 5.25
CA GLU A 105 16.14 7.08 5.48
C GLU A 105 16.13 5.67 6.10
N ASP A 106 15.18 5.38 7.00
CA ASP A 106 15.05 4.07 7.66
C ASP A 106 13.88 3.22 7.12
N ASN A 107 13.45 3.48 5.88
CA ASN A 107 12.46 2.60 5.27
C ASN A 107 13.02 1.20 5.09
N VAL A 108 12.28 0.21 5.59
CA VAL A 108 12.60 -1.21 5.40
C VAL A 108 11.44 -1.81 4.64
N GLU A 109 11.65 -2.20 3.39
CA GLU A 109 10.66 -2.94 2.61
C GLU A 109 10.44 -4.35 3.21
N PRO A 110 9.24 -4.93 3.05
CA PRO A 110 9.02 -6.32 3.44
C PRO A 110 9.87 -7.30 2.60
N PRO A 111 10.07 -8.55 3.10
CA PRO A 111 10.83 -9.55 2.36
C PRO A 111 10.23 -9.81 0.98
N TYR A 112 11.11 -9.85 -0.03
CA TYR A 112 10.75 -10.13 -1.41
C TYR A 112 10.70 -11.65 -1.69
N ASP A 113 9.62 -12.12 -2.30
CA ASP A 113 9.52 -13.49 -2.81
C ASP A 113 10.18 -13.60 -4.19
N ALA A 114 11.36 -14.22 -4.24
CA ALA A 114 12.08 -14.47 -5.49
C ALA A 114 11.31 -15.37 -6.47
N GLY A 115 10.38 -16.20 -5.99
CA GLY A 115 9.52 -17.05 -6.83
C GLY A 115 8.47 -16.25 -7.62
N LEU A 116 8.22 -14.99 -7.26
CA LEU A 116 7.28 -14.14 -7.97
C LEU A 116 7.79 -13.72 -9.36
N ALA A 117 9.10 -13.60 -9.54
CA ALA A 117 9.72 -13.11 -10.77
C ALA A 117 9.26 -13.84 -12.03
N GLU A 118 9.40 -15.18 -12.04
CA GLU A 118 9.05 -15.95 -13.24
C GLU A 118 7.56 -15.96 -13.53
N ARG A 119 6.71 -15.89 -12.49
CA ARG A 119 5.26 -15.75 -12.69
C ARG A 119 4.95 -14.40 -13.33
N VAL A 120 5.51 -13.29 -12.81
CA VAL A 120 5.30 -11.95 -13.39
C VAL A 120 5.72 -11.91 -14.86
N LEU A 121 6.86 -12.50 -15.20
CA LEU A 121 7.37 -12.54 -16.58
C LEU A 121 6.51 -13.33 -17.56
N GLN A 122 5.70 -14.29 -17.09
CA GLN A 122 4.71 -15.00 -17.91
C GLN A 122 3.51 -14.11 -18.28
N HIS A 123 3.24 -13.07 -17.48
CA HIS A 123 2.16 -12.11 -17.72
C HIS A 123 2.62 -10.85 -18.48
N LEU A 124 3.92 -10.69 -18.70
CA LEU A 124 4.49 -9.62 -19.53
C LEU A 124 4.80 -10.14 -20.93
N ASP A 125 4.61 -9.29 -21.94
CA ASP A 125 5.02 -9.57 -23.32
C ASP A 125 6.14 -8.64 -23.77
N ASP A 126 6.74 -8.94 -24.92
CA ASP A 126 7.86 -8.24 -25.54
C ASP A 126 7.42 -7.17 -26.56
N ARG A 127 6.12 -7.04 -26.84
CA ARG A 127 5.58 -6.17 -27.89
C ARG A 127 4.86 -4.95 -27.36
N SER A 128 4.36 -5.01 -26.13
CA SER A 128 3.49 -4.03 -25.52
C SER A 128 3.76 -3.89 -24.01
N PHE A 129 3.59 -2.67 -23.52
CA PHE A 129 3.67 -2.39 -22.09
C PHE A 129 2.39 -2.85 -21.39
N LYS A 130 2.52 -3.57 -20.27
CA LYS A 130 1.41 -3.98 -19.40
C LYS A 130 1.45 -3.23 -18.09
N ASN A 131 0.30 -2.76 -17.63
CA ASN A 131 0.20 -2.10 -16.33
C ASN A 131 0.47 -3.12 -15.21
N ALA A 132 1.40 -2.83 -14.30
CA ALA A 132 1.74 -3.75 -13.20
C ALA A 132 0.56 -4.04 -12.25
N ILE A 133 -0.36 -3.09 -12.09
CA ILE A 133 -1.53 -3.25 -11.22
C ILE A 133 -2.52 -4.23 -11.86
N GLU A 134 -2.75 -4.12 -13.17
CA GLU A 134 -3.60 -5.05 -13.93
C GLU A 134 -2.98 -6.46 -13.94
N VAL A 135 -1.66 -6.55 -14.08
CA VAL A 135 -0.93 -7.82 -13.95
C VAL A 135 -1.14 -8.43 -12.56
N ALA A 136 -1.02 -7.63 -11.49
CA ALA A 136 -1.29 -8.08 -10.13
C ALA A 136 -2.73 -8.58 -9.95
N ASP A 137 -3.71 -7.82 -10.45
CA ASP A 137 -5.12 -8.20 -10.38
C ASP A 137 -5.38 -9.53 -11.13
N HIS A 138 -4.79 -9.74 -12.32
CA HIS A 138 -4.90 -11.00 -13.05
C HIS A 138 -4.21 -12.18 -12.37
N MET A 139 -3.08 -11.94 -11.70
CA MET A 139 -2.36 -12.95 -10.93
C MET A 139 -3.02 -13.25 -9.58
N GLY A 140 -3.97 -12.41 -9.16
CA GLY A 140 -4.52 -12.43 -7.80
C GLY A 140 -3.46 -12.06 -6.75
N GLU A 141 -2.44 -11.28 -7.11
CA GLU A 141 -1.33 -10.86 -6.24
C GLU A 141 -1.50 -9.45 -5.69
N ILE A 142 -0.73 -9.11 -4.65
CA ILE A 142 -0.71 -7.76 -4.09
C ILE A 142 -0.01 -6.81 -5.08
N PRO A 143 -0.60 -5.65 -5.44
CA PRO A 143 -0.01 -4.73 -6.42
C PRO A 143 1.40 -4.24 -6.09
N TRP A 144 1.71 -4.00 -4.81
CA TRP A 144 3.07 -3.61 -4.39
C TRP A 144 4.10 -4.70 -4.65
N GLU A 145 3.74 -5.98 -4.50
CA GLU A 145 4.64 -7.11 -4.76
C GLU A 145 5.02 -7.17 -6.24
N VAL A 146 4.02 -7.07 -7.12
CA VAL A 146 4.23 -7.11 -8.57
C VAL A 146 4.98 -5.85 -9.04
N LEU A 147 4.62 -4.67 -8.55
CA LEU A 147 5.31 -3.42 -8.92
C LEU A 147 6.78 -3.44 -8.46
N HIS A 148 7.06 -3.90 -7.24
CA HIS A 148 8.41 -4.07 -6.74
C HIS A 148 9.18 -5.10 -7.57
N CYS A 149 8.55 -6.26 -7.86
CA CYS A 149 9.13 -7.31 -8.71
C CYS A 149 9.50 -6.79 -10.10
N CYS A 150 8.59 -6.08 -10.77
CA CYS A 150 8.84 -5.48 -12.08
C CYS A 150 10.01 -4.50 -12.05
N ARG A 151 10.13 -3.65 -11.01
CA ARG A 151 11.26 -2.73 -10.86
C ARG A 151 12.59 -3.46 -10.62
N LYS A 152 12.59 -4.55 -9.84
CA LYS A 152 13.77 -5.40 -9.67
C LYS A 152 14.18 -6.05 -10.98
N LEU A 153 13.22 -6.60 -11.73
CA LEU A 153 13.46 -7.14 -13.07
C LEU A 153 13.99 -6.08 -14.04
N ALA A 154 13.50 -4.84 -13.94
CA ALA A 154 13.97 -3.74 -14.77
C ALA A 154 15.42 -3.36 -14.45
N SER A 155 15.76 -3.29 -13.15
CA SER A 155 17.15 -3.07 -12.72
C SER A 155 18.10 -4.19 -13.14
N ALA A 156 17.58 -5.41 -13.30
CA ALA A 156 18.30 -6.57 -13.80
C ALA A 156 18.29 -6.68 -15.34
N GLY A 157 17.71 -5.73 -16.07
CA GLY A 157 17.65 -5.71 -17.54
C GLY A 157 16.76 -6.79 -18.17
N ARG A 158 15.80 -7.35 -17.41
CA ARG A 158 14.87 -8.38 -17.90
C ARG A 158 13.53 -7.84 -18.39
N VAL A 159 13.18 -6.65 -17.95
CA VAL A 159 12.01 -5.91 -18.40
C VAL A 159 12.39 -4.44 -18.55
N GLU A 160 11.55 -3.67 -19.22
CA GLU A 160 11.67 -2.24 -19.37
C GLU A 160 10.44 -1.56 -18.76
N GLU A 161 10.64 -0.48 -18.00
CA GLU A 161 9.55 0.38 -17.53
C GLU A 161 9.29 1.51 -18.53
N GLY A 162 8.02 1.71 -18.87
CA GLY A 162 7.60 2.81 -19.72
C GLY A 162 7.81 4.17 -19.07
N GLN A 163 7.92 5.21 -19.89
CA GLN A 163 8.15 6.59 -19.44
C GLN A 163 6.86 7.42 -19.49
N GLY A 164 6.81 8.50 -18.71
CA GLY A 164 5.69 9.45 -18.70
C GLY A 164 4.34 8.78 -18.43
N PRO A 165 3.37 8.79 -19.37
CA PRO A 165 2.06 8.16 -19.19
C PRO A 165 2.13 6.63 -19.02
N LEU A 166 3.25 6.00 -19.42
CA LEU A 166 3.48 4.56 -19.27
C LEU A 166 4.26 4.21 -18.00
N LYS A 167 4.42 5.14 -17.06
CA LYS A 167 4.99 4.82 -15.74
C LYS A 167 4.21 3.67 -15.10
N GLN A 168 4.90 2.77 -14.39
CA GLN A 168 4.34 1.52 -13.85
C GLN A 168 3.82 0.52 -14.89
N HIS A 169 4.05 0.77 -16.19
CA HIS A 169 3.83 -0.24 -17.22
C HIS A 169 5.16 -0.87 -17.61
N PHE A 170 5.17 -2.19 -17.79
CA PHE A 170 6.36 -2.97 -18.04
C PHE A 170 6.22 -3.85 -19.27
N ARG A 171 7.33 -4.05 -19.97
CA ARG A 171 7.46 -4.95 -21.13
C ARG A 171 8.68 -5.85 -20.90
N ARG A 172 8.61 -7.11 -21.32
CA ARG A 172 9.74 -8.04 -21.27
C ARG A 172 10.81 -7.68 -22.32
N LEU A 173 12.08 -7.81 -21.95
CA LEU A 173 13.23 -7.69 -22.84
C LEU A 173 13.71 -9.06 -23.33
#